data_AF-A0A7S1G8N4-F1
#
_entry.id   AF-A0A7S1G8N4-F1
#
_cell.length_a   1.000
_cell.length_b   1.000
_cell.length_c   1.000
_cell.angle_alpha   90.00
_cell.angle_beta   90.00
_cell.angle_gamma   90.00
#
_symmetry.space_group_name_H-M   'P 1'
#
loop_
_entity.id
_entity.type
_entity.pdbx_description
1 polymer ?
#
loop_
_entity_poly.entity_id
_entity_poly.type
_entity_poly.pdbx_seq_one_letter_code
_entity_poly.pdbx_strand_id
1 'polypeptide(L)'
;EPAPLPATSALPVAEATSAPTPATPAGAGTAAADDGSLSKKGRALTLELEGGSDEEARRAKERERDEMKAKMEARMQARQRKRAAEMEAKAKARAEAAKARKAKAAARAEAAARAKEEERARLAAEAAAAAEASAAMGSPADAKGKEERLGQHWGEVEFLLRKPVTSAADVAATLAAATDGVAFLDRLQETATRLGTMQGTLSRWLLPYDDNTSTMDQANHSHSAAAAAARERGGPGGVDFASLLDAAEVEDMVRAATSLRSLVRVKIADDADLAQARIAAGEVLRFFTALTAHAEEVGEAPFAVLSRL
;
A
#
# COMPACT_ATOMS: atom_id res chain seq x y z
N GLU A 1 -48.12 28.49 23.31
CA GLU A 1 -48.36 27.35 22.41
C GLU A 1 -47.04 26.91 21.78
N PRO A 2 -46.50 25.74 22.11
CA PRO A 2 -45.37 25.18 21.37
C PRO A 2 -45.88 24.38 20.15
N ALA A 3 -45.27 24.66 18.99
CA ALA A 3 -45.59 24.03 17.72
C ALA A 3 -45.14 22.55 17.66
N PRO A 4 -45.86 21.67 16.93
CA PRO A 4 -45.54 20.25 16.83
C PRO A 4 -44.36 19.98 15.87
N LEU A 5 -43.48 19.07 16.26
CA LEU A 5 -42.35 18.57 15.46
C LEU A 5 -42.83 17.62 14.35
N PRO A 6 -42.23 17.65 13.15
CA PRO A 6 -42.59 16.73 12.07
C PRO A 6 -41.95 15.33 12.25
N ALA A 7 -42.73 14.32 11.84
CA ALA A 7 -42.44 12.90 11.94
C ALA A 7 -41.25 12.45 11.07
N THR A 8 -40.41 11.59 11.65
CA THR A 8 -39.29 10.91 11.01
C THR A 8 -39.78 9.83 10.04
N SER A 9 -39.45 9.99 8.76
CA SER A 9 -39.69 9.01 7.71
C SER A 9 -38.62 7.91 7.75
N ALA A 10 -39.06 6.66 7.89
CA ALA A 10 -38.20 5.48 7.89
C ALA A 10 -37.81 5.11 6.45
N LEU A 11 -36.51 4.92 6.20
CA LEU A 11 -35.99 4.41 4.93
C LEU A 11 -35.87 2.88 4.95
N PRO A 12 -36.08 2.20 3.80
CA PRO A 12 -36.08 0.75 3.70
C PRO A 12 -34.68 0.14 3.67
N VAL A 13 -34.58 -1.04 4.30
CA VAL A 13 -33.40 -1.92 4.33
C VAL A 13 -33.25 -2.60 2.97
N ALA A 14 -32.12 -2.37 2.30
CA ALA A 14 -31.77 -3.04 1.04
C ALA A 14 -31.13 -4.41 1.32
N GLU A 15 -31.72 -5.44 0.71
CA GLU A 15 -31.37 -6.85 0.74
C GLU A 15 -30.06 -7.11 -0.03
N ALA A 16 -29.07 -7.72 0.63
CA ALA A 16 -27.79 -8.07 0.03
C ALA A 16 -27.90 -9.34 -0.82
N THR A 17 -27.68 -9.19 -2.13
CA THR A 17 -27.62 -10.29 -3.09
C THR A 17 -26.29 -11.05 -2.99
N SER A 18 -26.43 -12.37 -2.90
CA SER A 18 -25.35 -13.35 -2.75
C SER A 18 -24.54 -13.51 -4.05
N ALA A 19 -23.21 -13.48 -3.95
CA ALA A 19 -22.29 -13.68 -5.08
C ALA A 19 -22.00 -15.18 -5.34
N PRO A 20 -21.87 -15.62 -6.60
CA PRO A 20 -21.67 -17.02 -6.95
C PRO A 20 -20.21 -17.49 -6.87
N THR A 21 -20.05 -18.72 -6.36
CA THR A 21 -18.81 -19.49 -6.25
C THR A 21 -18.23 -19.87 -7.62
N PRO A 22 -16.91 -19.79 -7.86
CA PRO A 22 -16.30 -20.26 -9.09
C PRO A 22 -16.16 -21.80 -9.11
N ALA A 23 -16.61 -22.38 -10.22
CA ALA A 23 -16.61 -23.81 -10.51
C ALA A 23 -15.18 -24.36 -10.79
N THR A 24 -14.92 -25.54 -10.23
CA THR A 24 -13.75 -26.38 -10.47
C THR A 24 -13.79 -26.99 -11.88
N PRO A 25 -12.72 -26.91 -12.70
CA PRO A 25 -12.67 -27.63 -13.97
C PRO A 25 -12.33 -29.12 -13.74
N ALA A 26 -13.25 -29.98 -14.16
CA ALA A 26 -13.06 -31.43 -14.26
C ALA A 26 -12.05 -31.76 -15.36
N GLY A 27 -10.97 -32.46 -14.98
CA GLY A 27 -9.97 -32.99 -15.91
C GLY A 27 -10.48 -34.26 -16.60
N ALA A 28 -10.56 -34.18 -17.92
CA ALA A 28 -10.91 -35.27 -18.82
C ALA A 28 -9.85 -36.39 -18.82
N GLY A 29 -10.29 -37.62 -18.56
CA GLY A 29 -9.52 -38.84 -18.81
C GLY A 29 -9.88 -39.41 -20.18
N THR A 30 -8.96 -39.35 -21.13
CA THR A 30 -9.03 -40.06 -22.42
C THR A 30 -8.30 -41.39 -22.30
N ALA A 31 -9.06 -42.46 -22.05
CA ALA A 31 -8.60 -43.83 -22.23
C ALA A 31 -8.89 -44.25 -23.68
N ALA A 32 -7.84 -44.31 -24.51
CA ALA A 32 -7.91 -44.92 -25.82
C ALA A 32 -7.69 -46.43 -25.67
N ALA A 33 -8.67 -47.19 -26.13
CA ALA A 33 -8.57 -48.60 -26.44
C ALA A 33 -7.56 -48.83 -27.57
N ASP A 34 -6.85 -49.97 -27.55
CA ASP A 34 -6.50 -50.62 -28.79
C ASP A 34 -6.48 -52.14 -28.63
N ASP A 35 -7.09 -52.74 -29.64
CA ASP A 35 -7.52 -54.12 -29.83
C ASP A 35 -6.36 -54.95 -30.43
N GLY A 36 -6.31 -56.25 -30.16
CA GLY A 36 -5.10 -57.03 -30.45
C GLY A 36 -5.24 -58.53 -30.33
N SER A 37 -6.33 -59.06 -30.87
CA SER A 37 -6.46 -60.43 -31.39
C SER A 37 -5.15 -60.97 -31.99
N LEU A 38 -4.78 -62.22 -31.67
CA LEU A 38 -4.45 -63.24 -32.68
C LEU A 38 -4.14 -64.62 -32.05
N SER A 39 -5.03 -65.54 -32.40
CA SER A 39 -4.89 -66.99 -32.47
C SER A 39 -3.52 -67.50 -32.93
N LYS A 40 -3.03 -68.60 -32.34
CA LYS A 40 -2.43 -69.71 -33.12
C LYS A 40 -2.26 -71.02 -32.33
N LYS A 41 -3.14 -71.96 -32.69
CA LYS A 41 -2.95 -73.41 -32.85
C LYS A 41 -1.67 -74.01 -32.26
N GLY A 42 -1.85 -74.79 -31.18
CA GLY A 42 -0.91 -75.84 -30.79
C GLY A 42 -0.88 -76.94 -31.85
N ARG A 43 0.31 -77.20 -32.39
CA ARG A 43 0.62 -78.36 -33.21
C ARG A 43 1.64 -79.18 -32.42
N ALA A 44 1.19 -80.33 -31.94
CA ALA A 44 2.06 -81.35 -31.37
C ALA A 44 3.01 -81.86 -32.44
N LEU A 45 4.31 -81.84 -32.13
CA LEU A 45 5.32 -82.63 -32.84
C LEU A 45 6.37 -83.04 -31.82
N THR A 46 6.23 -84.29 -31.41
CA THR A 46 7.24 -85.16 -30.81
C THR A 46 8.51 -85.12 -31.67
N LEU A 47 9.64 -84.80 -31.04
CA LEU A 47 10.96 -85.15 -31.54
C LEU A 47 11.85 -85.46 -30.33
N GLU A 48 12.13 -86.74 -30.16
CA GLU A 48 13.30 -87.22 -29.44
C GLU A 48 14.55 -86.67 -30.12
N LEU A 49 15.58 -86.26 -29.36
CA LEU A 49 17.02 -86.48 -29.60
C LEU A 49 17.89 -85.58 -28.70
N GLU A 50 18.72 -86.25 -27.91
CA GLU A 50 20.13 -85.98 -27.58
C GLU A 50 20.51 -84.90 -26.52
N GLY A 51 21.12 -85.41 -25.44
CA GLY A 51 21.58 -84.72 -24.23
C GLY A 51 22.82 -83.84 -24.38
N GLY A 52 22.80 -82.90 -25.34
CA GLY A 52 23.66 -81.71 -25.37
C GLY A 52 22.91 -80.38 -25.10
N SER A 53 21.58 -80.46 -24.99
CA SER A 53 20.62 -79.33 -25.02
C SER A 53 20.62 -78.43 -23.76
N ASP A 54 20.87 -78.98 -22.57
CA ASP A 54 20.61 -78.24 -21.33
C ASP A 54 21.65 -77.15 -21.02
N GLU A 55 22.90 -77.32 -21.44
CA GLU A 55 23.95 -76.32 -21.20
C GLU A 55 23.82 -75.14 -22.17
N GLU A 56 23.48 -75.41 -23.43
CA GLU A 56 23.17 -74.36 -24.41
C GLU A 56 21.92 -73.56 -24.01
N ALA A 57 20.89 -74.23 -23.48
CA ALA A 57 19.70 -73.57 -22.95
C ALA A 57 20.01 -72.67 -21.73
N ARG A 58 20.95 -73.06 -20.86
CA ARG A 58 21.40 -72.21 -19.74
C ARG A 58 22.16 -70.98 -20.23
N ARG A 59 23.08 -71.15 -21.19
CA ARG A 59 23.83 -70.03 -21.79
C ARG A 59 22.91 -69.06 -22.54
N ALA A 60 21.88 -69.58 -23.23
CA ALA A 60 20.88 -68.75 -23.89
C ALA A 60 20.07 -67.91 -22.87
N LYS A 61 19.57 -68.53 -21.80
CA LYS A 61 18.86 -67.82 -20.71
C LYS A 61 19.73 -66.77 -20.01
N GLU A 62 21.02 -67.05 -19.83
CA GLU A 62 21.95 -66.09 -19.25
C GLU A 62 22.16 -64.86 -20.16
N ARG A 63 22.34 -65.07 -21.47
CA ARG A 63 22.40 -63.98 -22.45
C ARG A 63 21.12 -63.15 -22.44
N GLU A 64 19.94 -63.77 -22.40
CA GLU A 64 18.66 -63.05 -22.30
C GLU A 64 18.57 -62.20 -21.02
N ARG A 65 19.03 -62.73 -19.89
CA ARG A 65 19.06 -62.00 -18.60
C ARG A 65 20.01 -60.81 -18.66
N ASP A 66 21.19 -60.99 -19.25
CA ASP A 66 22.19 -59.93 -19.38
C ASP A 66 21.73 -58.86 -20.38
N GLU A 67 21.09 -59.24 -21.49
CA GLU A 67 20.45 -58.32 -22.42
C GLU A 67 19.29 -57.55 -21.75
N MET A 68 18.45 -58.21 -20.96
CA MET A 68 17.37 -57.56 -20.21
C MET A 68 17.92 -56.56 -19.18
N LYS A 69 19.00 -56.93 -18.47
CA LYS A 69 19.68 -56.04 -17.52
C LYS A 69 20.29 -54.84 -18.23
N ALA A 70 21.01 -55.04 -19.33
CA ALA A 70 21.58 -53.97 -20.14
C ALA A 70 20.50 -53.02 -20.69
N LYS A 71 19.36 -53.58 -21.16
CA LYS A 71 18.20 -52.80 -21.62
C LYS A 71 17.56 -51.99 -20.49
N MET A 72 17.46 -52.56 -19.29
CA MET A 72 16.93 -51.87 -18.11
C MET A 72 17.85 -50.73 -17.66
N GLU A 73 19.16 -50.96 -17.61
CA GLU A 73 20.17 -49.95 -17.29
C GLU A 73 20.17 -48.81 -18.32
N ALA A 74 20.14 -49.13 -19.62
CA ALA A 74 20.04 -48.13 -20.69
C ALA A 74 18.75 -47.29 -20.55
N ARG A 75 17.61 -47.91 -20.21
CA ARG A 75 16.35 -47.20 -19.96
C ARG A 75 16.43 -46.30 -18.73
N MET A 76 17.10 -46.74 -17.67
CA MET A 76 17.31 -45.94 -16.45
C MET A 76 18.20 -44.72 -16.75
N GLN A 77 19.32 -44.93 -17.45
CA GLN A 77 20.23 -43.84 -17.85
C GLN A 77 19.52 -42.83 -18.77
N ALA A 78 18.73 -43.30 -19.75
CA ALA A 78 17.94 -42.43 -20.62
C ALA A 78 16.93 -41.58 -19.83
N ARG A 79 16.26 -42.16 -18.81
CA ARG A 79 15.36 -41.43 -17.91
C ARG A 79 16.10 -40.40 -17.06
N GLN A 80 17.29 -40.72 -16.55
CA GLN A 80 18.12 -39.79 -15.78
C GLN A 80 18.57 -38.61 -16.65
N ARG A 81 19.06 -38.86 -17.87
CA ARG A 81 19.44 -37.81 -18.83
C ARG A 81 18.26 -36.91 -19.18
N LYS A 82 17.07 -37.49 -19.42
CA LYS A 82 15.85 -36.71 -19.68
C LYS A 82 15.48 -35.81 -18.50
N ARG A 83 15.53 -36.33 -17.26
CA ARG A 83 15.25 -35.54 -16.05
C ARG A 83 16.28 -34.42 -15.83
N ALA A 84 17.56 -34.69 -16.07
CA ALA A 84 18.61 -33.68 -15.97
C ALA A 84 18.39 -32.54 -16.98
N ALA A 85 18.11 -32.87 -18.25
CA ALA A 85 17.81 -31.87 -19.27
C ALA A 85 16.54 -31.05 -18.94
N GLU A 86 15.50 -31.68 -18.39
CA GLU A 86 14.27 -30.97 -17.97
C GLU A 86 14.54 -30.01 -16.79
N MET A 87 15.34 -30.42 -15.82
CA MET A 87 15.73 -29.57 -14.68
C MET A 87 16.59 -28.39 -15.13
N GLU A 88 17.53 -28.61 -16.06
CA GLU A 88 18.35 -27.54 -16.64
C GLU A 88 17.49 -26.53 -17.43
N ALA A 89 16.55 -27.02 -18.24
CA ALA A 89 15.61 -26.16 -18.97
C ALA A 89 14.73 -25.34 -18.03
N LYS A 90 14.20 -25.95 -16.95
CA LYS A 90 13.43 -25.25 -15.91
C LYS A 90 14.27 -24.22 -15.17
N ALA A 91 15.54 -24.50 -14.86
CA ALA A 91 16.44 -23.55 -14.23
C ALA A 91 16.72 -22.34 -15.13
N LYS A 92 17.02 -22.58 -16.42
CA LYS A 92 17.19 -21.51 -17.43
C LYS A 92 15.93 -20.64 -17.57
N ALA A 93 14.75 -21.25 -17.67
CA ALA A 93 13.49 -20.51 -17.75
C ALA A 93 13.23 -19.65 -16.49
N ARG A 94 13.53 -20.16 -15.29
CA ARG A 94 13.42 -19.40 -14.04
C ARG A 94 14.40 -18.21 -14.00
N ALA A 95 15.63 -18.39 -14.46
CA ALA A 95 16.63 -17.33 -14.52
C ALA A 95 16.21 -16.20 -15.49
N GLU A 96 15.73 -16.56 -16.68
CA GLU A 96 15.21 -15.57 -17.64
C GLU A 96 13.95 -14.85 -17.13
N ALA A 97 13.03 -15.55 -16.47
CA ALA A 97 11.87 -14.93 -15.83
C ALA A 97 12.28 -13.96 -14.71
N ALA A 98 13.31 -14.30 -13.92
CA ALA A 98 13.84 -13.42 -12.88
C ALA A 98 14.49 -12.15 -13.47
N LYS A 99 15.28 -12.29 -14.55
CA LYS A 99 15.84 -11.14 -15.28
C LYS A 99 14.75 -10.23 -15.84
N ALA A 100 13.72 -10.79 -16.46
CA ALA A 100 12.59 -10.03 -17.00
C ALA A 100 11.81 -9.29 -15.91
N ARG A 101 11.59 -9.92 -14.75
CA ARG A 101 10.96 -9.26 -13.58
C ARG A 101 11.82 -8.11 -13.06
N LYS A 102 13.14 -8.29 -12.95
CA LYS A 102 14.08 -7.24 -12.52
C LYS A 102 14.08 -6.05 -13.49
N ALA A 103 14.12 -6.31 -14.80
CA ALA A 103 14.05 -5.27 -15.82
C ALA A 103 12.72 -4.50 -15.78
N LYS A 104 11.59 -5.21 -15.63
CA LYS A 104 10.26 -4.58 -15.49
C LYS A 104 10.14 -3.73 -14.21
N ALA A 105 10.73 -4.18 -13.10
CA ALA A 105 10.76 -3.42 -11.85
C ALA A 105 11.60 -2.14 -11.99
N ALA A 106 12.77 -2.21 -12.63
CA ALA A 106 13.62 -1.05 -12.90
C ALA A 106 12.92 -0.01 -13.80
N ALA A 107 12.28 -0.45 -14.90
CA ALA A 107 11.52 0.44 -15.78
C ALA A 107 10.34 1.13 -15.06
N ARG A 108 9.65 0.42 -14.16
CA ARG A 108 8.60 1.01 -13.33
C ARG A 108 9.14 2.04 -12.34
N ALA A 109 10.30 1.78 -11.73
CA ALA A 109 10.93 2.72 -10.82
C ALA A 109 11.35 4.01 -11.55
N GLU A 110 11.92 3.90 -12.75
CA GLU A 110 12.29 5.05 -13.59
C GLU A 110 11.06 5.88 -14.01
N ALA A 111 9.98 5.21 -14.45
CA ALA A 111 8.73 5.90 -14.79
C ALA A 111 8.11 6.62 -13.58
N ALA A 112 8.14 6.01 -12.40
CA ALA A 112 7.65 6.63 -11.17
C ALA A 112 8.51 7.83 -10.75
N ALA A 113 9.83 7.78 -10.96
CA ALA A 113 10.73 8.90 -10.70
C ALA A 113 10.44 10.08 -11.63
N ARG A 114 10.25 9.84 -12.94
CA ARG A 114 9.87 10.89 -13.90
C ARG A 114 8.52 11.52 -13.58
N ALA A 115 7.52 10.71 -13.23
CA ALA A 115 6.20 11.22 -12.84
C ALA A 115 6.28 12.14 -11.61
N LYS A 116 7.10 11.79 -10.61
CA LYS A 116 7.34 12.64 -9.43
C LYS A 116 8.08 13.93 -9.77
N GLU A 117 9.01 13.90 -10.71
CA GLU A 117 9.73 15.10 -11.16
C GLU A 117 8.80 16.05 -11.93
N GLU A 118 7.96 15.53 -12.81
CA GLU A 118 6.92 16.29 -13.52
C GLU A 118 5.90 16.90 -12.55
N GLU A 119 5.46 16.14 -11.54
CA GLU A 119 4.54 16.65 -10.51
C GLU A 119 5.19 17.78 -9.69
N ARG A 120 6.46 17.63 -9.28
CA ARG A 120 7.22 18.69 -8.60
C ARG A 120 7.36 19.94 -9.47
N ALA A 121 7.65 19.77 -10.76
CA ALA A 121 7.75 20.88 -11.70
C ALA A 121 6.39 21.61 -11.85
N ARG A 122 5.28 20.85 -11.92
CA ARG A 122 3.93 21.43 -11.98
C ARG A 122 3.59 22.23 -10.73
N LEU A 123 3.84 21.67 -9.54
CA LEU A 123 3.60 22.34 -8.26
C LEU A 123 4.49 23.58 -8.10
N ALA A 124 5.75 23.54 -8.56
CA ALA A 124 6.64 24.70 -8.55
C ALA A 124 6.14 25.81 -9.49
N ALA A 125 5.66 25.47 -10.68
CA ALA A 125 5.08 26.43 -11.63
C ALA A 125 3.78 27.06 -11.08
N GLU A 126 2.94 26.25 -10.44
CA GLU A 126 1.70 26.73 -9.80
C GLU A 126 1.99 27.66 -8.61
N ALA A 127 2.99 27.33 -7.79
CA ALA A 127 3.45 28.19 -6.70
C ALA A 127 4.05 29.51 -7.21
N ALA A 128 4.82 29.48 -8.30
CA ALA A 128 5.36 30.69 -8.92
C ALA A 128 4.24 31.59 -9.47
N ALA A 129 3.25 31.02 -10.15
CA ALA A 129 2.08 31.75 -10.64
C ALA A 129 1.26 32.35 -9.50
N ALA A 130 1.08 31.62 -8.38
CA ALA A 130 0.41 32.13 -7.19
C ALA A 130 1.18 33.28 -6.52
N ALA A 131 2.52 33.21 -6.49
CA ALA A 131 3.36 34.28 -5.97
C ALA A 131 3.30 35.55 -6.83
N GLU A 132 3.31 35.42 -8.16
CA GLU A 132 3.13 36.57 -9.07
C GLU A 132 1.73 37.19 -8.94
N ALA A 133 0.68 36.36 -8.84
CA ALA A 133 -0.67 36.83 -8.60
C ALA A 133 -0.79 37.57 -7.26
N SER A 134 -0.10 37.10 -6.21
CA SER A 134 -0.06 37.77 -4.91
C SER A 134 0.71 39.11 -4.98
N ALA A 135 1.82 39.18 -5.70
CA ALA A 135 2.63 40.40 -5.86
C ALA A 135 1.90 41.50 -6.65
N ALA A 136 1.08 41.14 -7.64
CA ALA A 136 0.30 42.10 -8.42
C ALA A 136 -0.84 42.78 -7.63
N MET A 137 -1.19 42.28 -6.44
CA MET A 137 -2.28 42.80 -5.60
C MET A 137 -1.81 43.78 -4.50
N GLY A 138 -0.57 44.25 -4.57
CA GLY A 138 0.03 45.19 -3.63
C GLY A 138 -0.34 46.67 -3.84
N SER A 139 -1.54 47.00 -4.31
CA SER A 139 -2.00 48.39 -4.31
C SER A 139 -2.65 48.72 -2.95
N PRO A 140 -2.24 49.79 -2.23
CA PRO A 140 -2.76 50.12 -0.91
C PRO A 140 -4.25 50.50 -0.87
N ALA A 141 -4.90 50.62 -2.04
CA ALA A 141 -6.35 50.82 -2.13
C ALA A 141 -7.18 49.55 -1.83
N ASP A 142 -6.56 48.37 -1.74
CA ASP A 142 -7.26 47.07 -1.65
C ASP A 142 -7.32 46.48 -0.24
N ALA A 143 -7.02 47.24 0.84
CA ALA A 143 -7.09 46.72 2.22
C ALA A 143 -8.47 46.10 2.54
N LYS A 144 -9.55 46.78 2.14
CA LYS A 144 -10.93 46.27 2.31
C LYS A 144 -11.19 44.99 1.50
N GLY A 145 -10.63 44.89 0.30
CA GLY A 145 -10.75 43.69 -0.54
C GLY A 145 -9.90 42.52 -0.04
N LYS A 146 -8.80 42.79 0.68
CA LYS A 146 -8.03 41.74 1.38
C LYS A 146 -8.82 41.19 2.56
N GLU A 147 -9.40 42.05 3.40
CA GLU A 147 -10.22 41.64 4.55
C GLU A 147 -11.43 40.80 4.11
N GLU A 148 -12.15 41.20 3.04
CA GLU A 148 -13.27 40.42 2.51
C GLU A 148 -12.86 39.02 2.04
N ARG A 149 -11.68 38.89 1.40
CA ARG A 149 -11.15 37.59 0.97
C ARG A 149 -10.68 36.72 2.13
N LEU A 150 -10.08 37.34 3.15
CA LEU A 150 -9.77 36.64 4.41
C LEU A 150 -11.06 36.14 5.07
N GLY A 151 -12.14 36.93 5.08
CA GLY A 151 -13.44 36.50 5.59
C GLY A 151 -14.02 35.29 4.85
N GLN A 152 -13.93 35.29 3.51
CA GLN A 152 -14.35 34.14 2.70
C GLN A 152 -13.54 32.87 3.01
N HIS A 153 -12.21 32.98 3.08
CA HIS A 153 -11.33 31.86 3.44
C HIS A 153 -11.52 31.41 4.89
N TRP A 154 -11.84 32.32 5.80
CA TRP A 154 -12.02 32.00 7.21
C TRP A 154 -13.16 30.99 7.42
N GLY A 155 -14.28 31.16 6.70
CA GLY A 155 -15.39 30.20 6.76
C GLY A 155 -14.93 28.78 6.41
N GLU A 156 -14.12 28.60 5.36
CA GLU A 156 -13.58 27.29 4.98
C GLU A 156 -12.63 26.73 6.05
N VAL A 157 -11.72 27.56 6.56
CA VAL A 157 -10.76 27.18 7.61
C VAL A 157 -11.47 26.79 8.91
N GLU A 158 -12.52 27.51 9.30
CA GLU A 158 -13.31 27.20 10.49
C GLU A 158 -13.95 25.79 10.40
N PHE A 159 -14.43 25.40 9.21
CA PHE A 159 -14.94 24.04 8.98
C PHE A 159 -13.84 22.97 9.01
N LEU A 160 -12.62 23.29 8.60
CA LEU A 160 -11.48 22.38 8.67
C LEU A 160 -10.98 22.20 10.10
N LEU A 161 -11.02 23.25 10.92
CA LEU A 161 -10.51 23.23 12.29
C LEU A 161 -11.39 22.41 13.23
N ARG A 162 -10.73 21.61 14.06
CA ARG A 162 -11.41 20.77 15.04
C ARG A 162 -11.77 21.52 16.33
N LYS A 163 -10.97 22.52 16.71
CA LYS A 163 -11.22 23.42 17.83
C LYS A 163 -11.42 24.84 17.30
N PRO A 164 -12.46 25.57 17.76
CA PRO A 164 -12.62 26.97 17.39
C PRO A 164 -11.49 27.81 17.98
N VAL A 165 -11.12 28.88 17.28
CA VAL A 165 -10.10 29.84 17.71
C VAL A 165 -10.79 30.96 18.48
N THR A 166 -10.54 31.05 19.78
CA THR A 166 -11.26 31.97 20.68
C THR A 166 -10.36 33.02 21.32
N SER A 167 -9.05 32.94 21.09
CA SER A 167 -8.06 33.81 21.71
C SER A 167 -6.82 34.01 20.83
N ALA A 168 -6.01 35.02 21.16
CA ALA A 168 -4.72 35.23 20.51
C ALA A 168 -3.74 34.06 20.70
N ALA A 169 -3.82 33.38 21.84
CA ALA A 169 -3.03 32.17 22.09
C ALA A 169 -3.43 31.04 21.13
N ASP A 170 -4.73 30.89 20.84
CA ASP A 170 -5.24 29.89 19.90
C ASP A 170 -4.74 30.18 18.47
N VAL A 171 -4.67 31.44 18.06
CA VAL A 171 -4.12 31.82 16.74
C VAL A 171 -2.67 31.35 16.60
N ALA A 172 -1.82 31.69 17.58
CA ALA A 172 -0.42 31.30 17.57
C ALA A 172 -0.25 29.78 17.64
N ALA A 173 -1.02 29.10 18.49
CA ALA A 173 -0.99 27.64 18.62
C ALA A 173 -1.47 26.94 17.34
N THR A 174 -2.49 27.46 16.67
CA THR A 174 -3.03 26.91 15.42
C THR A 174 -2.03 27.06 14.28
N LEU A 175 -1.39 28.23 14.17
CA LEU A 175 -0.33 28.48 13.18
C LEU A 175 0.88 27.55 13.40
N ALA A 176 1.33 27.40 14.64
CA ALA A 176 2.42 26.49 14.98
C ALA A 176 2.05 25.03 14.67
N ALA A 177 0.86 24.58 15.09
CA ALA A 177 0.38 23.23 14.83
C ALA A 177 0.21 22.93 13.33
N ALA A 178 -0.22 23.91 12.53
CA ALA A 178 -0.33 23.76 11.08
C ALA A 178 1.06 23.63 10.42
N THR A 179 2.02 24.46 10.86
CA THR A 179 3.42 24.39 10.42
C THR A 179 4.04 23.02 10.73
N ASP A 180 3.91 22.60 11.99
CA ASP A 180 4.41 21.30 12.45
C ASP A 180 3.71 20.13 11.74
N GLY A 181 2.41 20.27 11.48
CA GLY A 181 1.62 19.27 10.76
C GLY A 181 2.09 19.05 9.33
N VAL A 182 2.39 20.12 8.58
CA VAL A 182 2.95 20.02 7.23
C VAL A 182 4.35 19.38 7.28
N ALA A 183 5.22 19.83 8.18
CA ALA A 183 6.57 19.28 8.33
C ALA A 183 6.55 17.78 8.73
N PHE A 184 5.59 17.38 9.56
CA PHE A 184 5.37 15.98 9.92
C PHE A 184 4.99 15.13 8.71
N LEU A 185 4.09 15.59 7.84
CA LEU A 185 3.67 14.85 6.66
C LEU A 185 4.83 14.64 5.68
N ASP A 186 5.74 15.62 5.57
CA ASP A 186 6.97 15.49 4.78
C ASP A 186 7.90 14.44 5.40
N ARG A 187 8.13 14.51 6.71
CA ARG A 187 8.95 13.51 7.42
C ARG A 187 8.37 12.11 7.32
N LEU A 188 7.04 11.96 7.44
CA LEU A 188 6.34 10.69 7.27
C LEU A 188 6.55 10.11 5.87
N GLN A 189 6.48 10.95 4.84
CA GLN A 189 6.74 10.56 3.45
C GLN A 189 8.18 10.10 3.22
N GLU A 190 9.15 10.84 3.76
CA GLU A 190 10.56 10.49 3.70
C GLU A 190 10.84 9.16 4.41
N THR A 191 10.32 8.99 5.62
CA THR A 191 10.47 7.75 6.39
C THR A 191 9.79 6.58 5.71
N ALA A 192 8.58 6.74 5.17
CA ALA A 192 7.90 5.70 4.41
C ALA A 192 8.71 5.27 3.18
N THR A 193 9.28 6.25 2.45
CA THR A 193 10.15 6.00 1.30
C THR A 193 11.43 5.27 1.71
N ARG A 194 12.08 5.70 2.80
CA ARG A 194 13.28 5.07 3.37
C ARG A 194 13.05 3.61 3.74
N LEU A 195 11.89 3.31 4.32
CA LEU A 195 11.52 1.95 4.75
C LEU A 195 10.90 1.10 3.63
N GLY A 196 10.67 1.67 2.43
CA GLY A 196 10.02 0.97 1.32
C GLY A 196 8.57 0.60 1.60
N THR A 197 7.84 1.42 2.38
CA THR A 197 6.43 1.21 2.74
C THR A 197 5.55 2.37 2.26
N MET A 198 4.24 2.18 2.26
CA MET A 198 3.26 3.24 1.97
C MET A 198 3.05 4.14 3.20
N GLN A 199 2.72 5.42 3.00
CA GLN A 199 2.64 6.39 4.11
C GLN A 199 1.52 6.05 5.09
N GLY A 200 0.35 5.67 4.59
CA GLY A 200 -0.79 5.23 5.37
C GLY A 200 -0.48 3.95 6.15
N THR A 201 0.33 3.06 5.57
CA THR A 201 0.80 1.87 6.28
C THR A 201 1.70 2.27 7.46
N LEU A 202 2.68 3.16 7.24
CA LEU A 202 3.53 3.69 8.31
C LEU A 202 2.72 4.46 9.36
N SER A 203 1.76 5.27 8.96
CA SER A 203 0.85 6.01 9.84
C SER A 203 0.06 5.08 10.76
N ARG A 204 -0.46 3.97 10.22
CA ARG A 204 -1.13 2.92 11.00
C ARG A 204 -0.22 2.16 11.96
N TRP A 205 1.09 2.14 11.70
CA TRP A 205 2.07 1.56 12.64
C TRP A 205 2.33 2.52 13.80
N LEU A 206 2.42 3.81 13.51
CA LEU A 206 2.66 4.86 14.50
C LEU A 206 1.44 5.07 15.40
N LEU A 207 0.24 5.10 14.82
CA LEU A 207 -0.97 5.41 15.55
C LEU A 207 -1.63 4.13 16.09
N PRO A 208 -2.03 4.08 17.37
CA PRO A 208 -2.64 2.90 17.96
C PRO A 208 -4.09 2.66 17.49
N TYR A 209 -4.53 3.33 16.41
CA TYR A 209 -5.94 3.44 16.03
C TYR A 209 -6.23 2.67 14.74
N ASP A 210 -7.33 1.92 14.77
CA ASP A 210 -7.88 1.24 13.60
C ASP A 210 -9.00 2.07 12.97
N ASP A 211 -9.55 1.55 11.87
CA ASP A 211 -10.69 2.16 11.14
C ASP A 211 -11.95 2.28 12.02
N ASN A 212 -12.01 1.58 13.15
CA ASN A 212 -13.13 1.57 14.10
C ASN A 212 -12.96 2.54 15.28
N THR A 213 -11.76 3.09 15.48
CA THR A 213 -11.52 3.95 16.64
C THR A 213 -12.14 5.33 16.40
N SER A 214 -13.19 5.66 17.18
CA SER A 214 -13.87 6.96 17.14
C SER A 214 -12.88 8.12 17.25
N THR A 215 -13.03 9.16 16.41
CA THR A 215 -12.18 10.37 16.45
C THR A 215 -12.09 10.98 17.84
N MET A 216 -13.15 10.86 18.65
CA MET A 216 -13.23 11.41 19.99
C MET A 216 -12.35 10.65 21.00
N ASP A 217 -12.31 9.32 20.92
CA ASP A 217 -11.49 8.48 21.80
C ASP A 217 -9.99 8.71 21.59
N GLN A 218 -9.60 9.07 20.38
CA GLN A 218 -8.19 9.26 20.02
C GLN A 218 -7.57 10.51 20.64
N ALA A 219 -8.37 11.52 20.97
CA ALA A 219 -7.85 12.77 21.53
C ALA A 219 -7.39 12.65 22.99
N ASN A 220 -7.79 11.57 23.69
CA ASN A 220 -7.56 11.41 25.13
C ASN A 220 -6.41 10.47 25.50
N HIS A 221 -5.69 9.90 24.52
CA HIS A 221 -4.60 8.97 24.82
C HIS A 221 -3.30 9.73 25.09
N SER A 222 -2.55 9.31 26.12
CA SER A 222 -1.20 9.84 26.36
C SER A 222 -0.25 9.44 25.22
N HIS A 223 0.53 10.41 24.72
CA HIS A 223 1.47 10.17 23.62
C HIS A 223 2.50 9.07 23.94
N SER A 224 2.96 8.99 25.20
CA SER A 224 3.92 7.98 25.67
C SER A 224 3.35 6.56 25.58
N ALA A 225 2.09 6.34 25.98
CA ALA A 225 1.45 5.04 25.87
C ALA A 225 1.23 4.64 24.40
N ALA A 226 0.87 5.59 23.54
CA ALA A 226 0.72 5.36 22.11
C ALA A 226 2.06 4.96 21.45
N ALA A 227 3.15 5.64 21.81
CA ALA A 227 4.49 5.31 21.32
C ALA A 227 4.97 3.92 21.80
N ALA A 228 4.72 3.56 23.06
CA ALA A 228 5.03 2.22 23.56
C ALA A 228 4.23 1.14 22.80
N ALA A 229 2.92 1.35 22.62
CA ALA A 229 2.06 0.43 21.88
C ALA A 229 2.49 0.27 20.42
N ALA A 230 2.92 1.35 19.75
CA ALA A 230 3.44 1.30 18.38
C ALA A 230 4.68 0.40 18.26
N ARG A 231 5.53 0.37 19.30
CA ARG A 231 6.75 -0.43 19.33
C ARG A 231 6.47 -1.90 19.60
N GLU A 232 5.55 -2.21 20.51
CA GLU A 232 5.17 -3.58 20.83
C GLU A 232 4.42 -4.28 19.69
N ARG A 233 3.63 -3.53 18.92
CA ARG A 233 2.77 -4.10 17.87
C ARG A 233 3.57 -4.67 16.69
N GLY A 234 4.76 -4.14 16.43
CA GLY A 234 5.58 -4.50 15.28
C GLY A 234 4.93 -4.15 13.93
N GLY A 235 5.70 -4.29 12.86
CA GLY A 235 5.22 -4.16 11.48
C GLY A 235 4.58 -5.46 10.95
N PRO A 236 3.65 -5.37 9.98
CA PRO A 236 3.11 -6.52 9.25
C PRO A 236 4.26 -7.35 8.65
N GLY A 237 4.18 -8.67 8.86
CA GLY A 237 5.26 -9.59 8.49
C GLY A 237 6.33 -9.78 9.58
N GLY A 238 6.11 -9.29 10.81
CA GLY A 238 7.05 -9.44 11.92
C GLY A 238 8.27 -8.54 11.80
N VAL A 239 8.16 -7.46 11.03
CA VAL A 239 9.22 -6.46 10.91
C VAL A 239 9.31 -5.73 12.24
N ASP A 240 10.44 -5.82 12.92
CA ASP A 240 10.63 -5.11 14.17
C ASP A 240 10.76 -3.60 13.90
N PHE A 241 9.65 -2.89 14.05
CA PHE A 241 9.58 -1.45 13.82
C PHE A 241 10.54 -0.69 14.74
N ALA A 242 10.78 -1.20 15.96
CA ALA A 242 11.72 -0.62 16.91
C ALA A 242 13.19 -0.76 16.47
N SER A 243 13.49 -1.68 15.53
CA SER A 243 14.81 -1.80 14.93
C SER A 243 15.07 -0.82 13.78
N LEU A 244 13.99 -0.27 13.19
CA LEU A 244 14.07 0.57 11.99
C LEU A 244 14.05 2.07 12.29
N LEU A 245 13.45 2.46 13.43
CA LEU A 245 13.38 3.85 13.90
C LEU A 245 13.81 3.93 15.35
N ASP A 246 14.47 5.04 15.69
CA ASP A 246 14.81 5.33 17.09
C ASP A 246 13.56 5.58 17.94
N ALA A 247 13.67 5.30 19.24
CA ALA A 247 12.69 5.64 20.28
C ALA A 247 12.16 7.06 20.16
N ALA A 248 13.09 8.01 20.10
CA ALA A 248 12.76 9.42 20.08
C ALA A 248 12.05 9.79 18.76
N GLU A 249 12.49 9.20 17.64
CA GLU A 249 11.86 9.42 16.33
C GLU A 249 10.42 8.92 16.32
N VAL A 250 10.15 7.71 16.86
CA VAL A 250 8.79 7.17 16.97
C VAL A 250 7.92 8.05 17.86
N GLU A 251 8.40 8.44 19.04
CA GLU A 251 7.66 9.29 19.97
C GLU A 251 7.32 10.66 19.35
N ASP A 252 8.29 11.29 18.68
CA ASP A 252 8.10 12.55 17.98
C ASP A 252 7.08 12.43 16.85
N MET A 253 7.13 11.36 16.05
CA MET A 253 6.16 11.11 14.98
C MET A 253 4.75 10.85 15.52
N VAL A 254 4.61 10.12 16.63
CA VAL A 254 3.32 9.88 17.28
C VAL A 254 2.73 11.17 17.84
N ARG A 255 3.56 11.98 18.51
CA ARG A 255 3.16 13.30 19.03
C ARG A 255 2.70 14.20 17.89
N ALA A 256 3.47 14.29 16.80
CA ALA A 256 3.13 15.11 15.64
C ALA A 256 1.85 14.63 14.92
N ALA A 257 1.68 13.32 14.75
CA ALA A 257 0.47 12.74 14.17
C ALA A 257 -0.78 13.04 15.00
N THR A 258 -0.66 12.96 16.34
CA THR A 258 -1.77 13.29 17.25
C THR A 258 -2.08 14.78 17.22
N SER A 259 -1.04 15.63 17.18
CA SER A 259 -1.19 17.09 17.04
C SER A 259 -1.95 17.45 15.76
N LEU A 260 -1.54 16.91 14.61
CA LEU A 260 -2.20 17.12 13.32
C LEU A 260 -3.68 16.69 13.37
N ARG A 261 -3.99 15.55 13.98
CA ARG A 261 -5.37 15.06 14.14
C ARG A 261 -6.22 15.92 15.10
N SER A 262 -5.58 16.61 16.04
CA SER A 262 -6.24 17.53 16.95
C SER A 262 -6.51 18.89 16.29
N LEU A 263 -5.75 19.23 15.23
CA LEU A 263 -5.88 20.46 14.46
C LEU A 263 -7.02 20.38 13.44
N VAL A 264 -7.02 19.37 12.56
CA VAL A 264 -7.97 19.28 11.43
C VAL A 264 -9.02 18.18 11.62
N ARG A 265 -10.19 18.35 11.00
CA ARG A 265 -11.30 17.38 10.99
C ARG A 265 -11.14 16.26 9.95
N VAL A 266 -9.90 15.87 9.64
CA VAL A 266 -9.60 14.82 8.66
C VAL A 266 -9.22 13.54 9.42
N LYS A 267 -9.69 12.39 8.93
CA LYS A 267 -9.23 11.09 9.45
C LYS A 267 -7.80 10.85 8.99
N ILE A 268 -7.04 10.07 9.75
CA ILE A 268 -5.66 9.71 9.41
C ILE A 268 -5.59 8.18 9.46
N ALA A 269 -6.12 7.50 8.44
CA ALA A 269 -6.14 6.04 8.35
C ALA A 269 -5.35 5.49 7.16
N ASP A 270 -5.39 6.16 6.01
CA ASP A 270 -4.76 5.70 4.77
C ASP A 270 -4.01 6.82 4.00
N ASP A 271 -3.51 6.51 2.81
CA ASP A 271 -2.80 7.47 1.96
C ASP A 271 -3.70 8.60 1.47
N ALA A 272 -4.99 8.33 1.23
CA ALA A 272 -5.94 9.33 0.73
C ALA A 272 -6.27 10.34 1.83
N ASP A 273 -6.52 9.85 3.03
CA ASP A 273 -6.68 10.61 4.27
C ASP A 273 -5.46 11.52 4.53
N LEU A 274 -4.25 10.99 4.40
CA LEU A 274 -3.00 11.76 4.56
C LEU A 274 -2.86 12.86 3.51
N ALA A 275 -3.22 12.59 2.25
CA ALA A 275 -3.25 13.61 1.20
C ALA A 275 -4.27 14.71 1.50
N GLN A 276 -5.46 14.35 1.97
CA GLN A 276 -6.47 15.32 2.39
C GLN A 276 -6.02 16.14 3.61
N ALA A 277 -5.36 15.49 4.59
CA ALA A 277 -4.81 16.17 5.76
C ALA A 277 -3.71 17.18 5.37
N ARG A 278 -2.88 16.85 4.37
CA ARG A 278 -1.88 17.77 3.80
C ARG A 278 -2.52 19.02 3.23
N ILE A 279 -3.56 18.85 2.42
CA ILE A 279 -4.29 19.98 1.82
C ILE A 279 -4.90 20.84 2.94
N ALA A 280 -5.61 20.22 3.88
CA ALA A 280 -6.26 20.93 4.98
C ALA A 280 -5.27 21.70 5.87
N ALA A 281 -4.17 21.07 6.31
CA ALA A 281 -3.14 21.74 7.09
C ALA A 281 -2.45 22.87 6.31
N GLY A 282 -2.25 22.68 5.01
CA GLY A 282 -1.74 23.70 4.10
C GLY A 282 -2.66 24.92 4.00
N GLU A 283 -3.98 24.72 3.87
CA GLU A 283 -4.95 25.83 3.85
C GLU A 283 -4.95 26.61 5.16
N VAL A 284 -4.97 25.90 6.31
CA VAL A 284 -4.89 26.52 7.63
C VAL A 284 -3.60 27.36 7.75
N LEU A 285 -2.45 26.80 7.36
CA LEU A 285 -1.16 27.49 7.41
C LEU A 285 -1.15 28.74 6.52
N ARG A 286 -1.62 28.63 5.27
CA ARG A 286 -1.70 29.76 4.34
C ARG A 286 -2.58 30.88 4.87
N PHE A 287 -3.76 30.53 5.40
CA PHE A 287 -4.69 31.49 5.97
C PHE A 287 -4.06 32.24 7.16
N PHE A 288 -3.54 31.54 8.16
CA PHE A 288 -2.97 32.21 9.35
C PHE A 288 -1.71 33.01 9.02
N THR A 289 -0.93 32.61 8.01
CA THR A 289 0.19 33.40 7.49
C THR A 289 -0.31 34.70 6.84
N ALA A 290 -1.33 34.62 5.99
CA ALA A 290 -1.94 35.79 5.34
C ALA A 290 -2.62 36.73 6.34
N LEU A 291 -3.31 36.18 7.34
CA LEU A 291 -3.91 36.92 8.44
C LEU A 291 -2.84 37.69 9.25
N THR A 292 -1.73 37.03 9.58
CA THR A 292 -0.63 37.66 10.33
C THR A 292 0.00 38.80 9.52
N ALA A 293 0.28 38.57 8.24
CA ALA A 293 0.80 39.61 7.35
C ALA A 293 -0.17 40.81 7.23
N HIS A 294 -1.47 40.54 7.08
CA HIS A 294 -2.46 41.61 7.02
C HIS A 294 -2.58 42.37 8.35
N ALA A 295 -2.52 41.67 9.48
CA ALA A 295 -2.53 42.28 10.81
C ALA A 295 -1.33 43.21 11.03
N GLU A 296 -0.14 42.83 10.56
CA GLU A 296 1.05 43.67 10.55
C GLU A 296 0.87 44.92 9.66
N GLU A 297 0.28 44.78 8.47
CA GLU A 297 -0.01 45.90 7.56
C GLU A 297 -0.93 46.95 8.21
N VAL A 298 -1.94 46.52 8.99
CA VAL A 298 -2.90 47.42 9.64
C VAL A 298 -2.49 47.85 11.05
N GLY A 299 -1.42 47.28 11.60
CA GLY A 299 -0.93 47.58 12.95
C GLY A 299 -1.81 47.03 14.08
N GLU A 300 -2.48 45.90 13.86
CA GLU A 300 -3.34 45.25 14.85
C GLU A 300 -2.86 43.83 15.19
N ALA A 301 -3.36 43.27 16.29
CA ALA A 301 -3.10 41.87 16.62
C ALA A 301 -3.88 40.92 15.67
N PRO A 302 -3.30 39.79 15.23
CA PRO A 302 -3.98 38.86 14.31
C PRO A 302 -5.38 38.41 14.76
N PHE A 303 -5.56 38.18 16.06
CA PHE A 303 -6.86 37.82 16.61
C PHE A 303 -7.90 38.96 16.57
N ALA A 304 -7.46 40.21 16.67
CA ALA A 304 -8.36 41.37 16.55
C ALA A 304 -8.89 41.48 15.12
N VAL A 305 -8.03 41.27 14.12
CA VAL A 305 -8.44 41.18 12.71
C VAL A 305 -9.40 40.01 12.50
N LEU A 306 -9.05 38.82 13.00
CA LEU A 306 -9.89 37.62 12.89
C LEU A 306 -11.29 37.81 13.47
N SER A 307 -11.42 38.55 14.58
CA SER A 307 -12.71 38.78 15.25
C SER A 307 -13.66 39.69 14.47
N ARG A 308 -13.19 40.34 13.40
CA ARG A 308 -14.01 41.19 12.50
C ARG A 308 -14.38 40.50 11.19
N LEU A 309 -13.71 39.39 10.86
CA LEU A 309 -14.01 38.56 9.68
C LEU A 309 -15.35 37.84 9.86
#